data_AF-A0A817R555-F1
#
_entry.id   AF-A0A817R555-F1
#
_cell.length_a   1.000
_cell.length_b   1.000
_cell.length_c   1.000
_cell.angle_alpha   90.00
_cell.angle_beta   90.00
_cell.angle_gamma   90.00
#
_symmetry.space_group_name_H-M   'P 1'
#
loop_
_entity.id
_entity.type
_entity.pdbx_description
1 polymer ?
#
loop_
_entity_poly.entity_id
_entity_poly.type
_entity_poly.pdbx_seq_one_letter_code
_entity_poly.pdbx_strand_id
1 'polypeptide(L)'
;MFIEAKYPLEGKPSPPNAVWPHPQQITISNDVLYIRPHDLKIDSNIRSCDIIAKAIQRYEPIFFPPKLAMIYHRPVVIISYKV
;
A
#
# COMPACT_ATOMS: atom_id res chain seq x y z
N MET A 1 15.55 -13.80 -29.36
CA MET A 1 14.17 -13.88 -29.87
C MET A 1 13.29 -13.16 -28.87
N PHE A 2 12.80 -11.97 -29.20
CA PHE A 2 11.93 -11.18 -28.35
C PHE A 2 10.51 -11.30 -28.91
N ILE A 3 9.56 -11.70 -28.06
CA ILE A 3 8.15 -11.73 -28.42
C ILE A 3 7.64 -10.31 -28.17
N GLU A 4 7.72 -9.44 -29.18
CA GLU A 4 7.02 -8.16 -29.15
C GLU A 4 5.55 -8.39 -29.48
N ALA A 5 4.67 -8.02 -28.57
CA ALA A 5 3.24 -8.07 -28.81
C ALA A 5 2.89 -7.01 -29.88
N LYS A 6 2.48 -7.47 -31.07
CA LYS A 6 2.11 -6.63 -32.22
C LYS A 6 0.88 -5.74 -31.96
N TYR A 7 0.11 -6.06 -30.93
CA TYR A 7 -1.09 -5.35 -30.47
C TYR A 7 -1.11 -5.34 -28.94
N PRO A 8 -1.74 -4.35 -28.27
CA PRO A 8 -1.98 -4.44 -26.84
C PRO A 8 -2.71 -5.76 -26.55
N LEU A 9 -2.23 -6.49 -25.55
CA LEU A 9 -2.86 -7.74 -25.10
C LEU A 9 -4.33 -7.43 -24.78
N GLU A 10 -5.26 -8.25 -25.26
CA GLU A 10 -6.69 -8.12 -24.95
C GLU A 10 -6.93 -8.37 -23.45
N GLY A 11 -6.81 -7.30 -22.66
CA GLY A 11 -7.04 -7.29 -21.24
C GLY A 11 -8.36 -6.61 -20.90
N LYS A 12 -9.03 -7.09 -19.84
CA LYS A 12 -10.10 -6.32 -19.20
C LYS A 12 -9.47 -5.28 -18.28
N PRO A 13 -10.01 -4.05 -18.22
CA PRO A 13 -9.54 -3.07 -17.24
C PRO A 13 -9.71 -3.63 -15.83
N SER A 14 -8.77 -3.29 -14.94
CA SER A 14 -8.87 -3.66 -13.54
C SER A 14 -10.13 -3.09 -12.92
N PRO A 15 -10.83 -3.84 -12.04
CA PRO A 15 -11.94 -3.30 -11.28
C PRO A 15 -11.53 -2.03 -10.52
N PRO A 16 -12.46 -1.09 -10.26
CA PRO A 16 -12.17 0.06 -9.42
C PRO A 16 -11.67 -0.42 -8.04
N ASN A 17 -10.62 0.24 -7.54
CA ASN A 17 -9.92 -0.11 -6.29
C ASN A 17 -9.17 -1.45 -6.28
N ALA A 18 -9.07 -2.14 -7.42
CA ALA A 18 -8.22 -3.32 -7.51
C ALA A 18 -6.74 -2.93 -7.52
N VAL A 19 -5.94 -3.68 -6.78
CA VAL A 19 -4.48 -3.61 -6.82
C VAL A 19 -3.97 -4.01 -8.20
N TRP A 20 -3.00 -3.24 -8.73
CA TRP A 20 -2.36 -3.51 -10.01
C TRP A 20 -0.83 -3.45 -9.89
N PRO A 21 -0.10 -4.40 -10.49
CA PRO A 21 -0.60 -5.62 -11.14
C PRO A 21 -1.28 -6.56 -10.14
N HIS A 22 -2.10 -7.48 -10.64
CA HIS A 22 -2.80 -8.44 -9.77
C HIS A 22 -1.79 -9.30 -9.02
N PRO A 23 -1.82 -9.35 -7.67
CA PRO A 23 -0.94 -10.21 -6.89
C PRO A 23 -1.12 -11.67 -7.26
N GLN A 24 -0.08 -12.48 -7.07
CA GLN A 24 -0.19 -13.93 -7.25
C GLN A 24 -1.24 -14.54 -6.30
N GLN A 25 -1.38 -13.98 -5.09
CA GLN A 25 -2.34 -14.38 -4.07
C GLN A 25 -2.88 -13.14 -3.35
N ILE A 26 -4.20 -13.08 -3.16
CA ILE A 26 -4.86 -12.04 -2.37
C ILE A 26 -5.95 -12.67 -1.50
N THR A 27 -6.01 -12.28 -0.23
CA THR A 27 -7.10 -12.64 0.67
C THR A 27 -7.80 -11.36 1.10
N ILE A 28 -9.11 -11.26 0.82
CA ILE A 28 -9.92 -10.07 1.11
C ILE A 28 -10.83 -10.41 2.28
N SER A 29 -10.85 -9.56 3.32
CA SER A 29 -11.84 -9.60 4.40
C SER A 29 -12.95 -8.58 4.15
N ASN A 30 -14.13 -8.83 4.71
CA ASN A 30 -15.23 -7.86 4.76
C ASN A 30 -15.10 -6.87 5.94
N ASP A 31 -14.11 -7.06 6.80
CA ASP A 31 -13.87 -6.17 7.94
C ASP A 31 -13.33 -4.82 7.46
N VAL A 32 -13.96 -3.74 7.95
CA VAL A 32 -13.50 -2.38 7.71
C VAL A 32 -12.59 -1.96 8.86
N LEU A 33 -11.34 -1.64 8.54
CA LEU A 33 -10.36 -1.11 9.48
C LEU A 33 -10.22 0.40 9.33
N TYR A 34 -10.13 1.11 10.47
CA TYR A 34 -9.95 2.55 10.50
C TYR A 34 -8.52 2.89 10.92
N ILE A 35 -7.92 3.84 10.22
CA ILE A 35 -6.55 4.31 10.48
C ILE A 35 -6.60 5.78 10.85
N ARG A 36 -5.91 6.15 11.93
CA ARG A 36 -5.64 7.55 12.26
C ARG A 36 -4.38 8.02 11.53
N PRO A 37 -4.46 9.05 10.66
CA PRO A 37 -3.30 9.50 9.89
C PRO A 37 -2.09 9.91 10.72
N HIS A 38 -2.33 10.47 11.92
CA HIS A 38 -1.26 10.94 12.80
C HIS A 38 -0.49 9.82 13.52
N ASP A 39 -1.05 8.62 13.58
CA ASP A 39 -0.47 7.51 14.36
C ASP A 39 0.04 6.37 13.50
N LEU A 40 -0.31 6.32 12.20
CA LEU A 40 0.22 5.28 11.36
C LEU A 40 1.66 5.60 10.99
N LYS A 41 2.58 4.74 11.45
CA LYS A 41 3.96 4.70 11.01
C LYS A 41 4.21 3.38 10.30
N ILE A 42 4.84 3.45 9.14
CA ILE A 42 5.36 2.25 8.50
C ILE A 42 6.73 2.00 9.13
N ASP A 43 6.87 0.90 9.85
CA ASP A 43 8.12 0.48 10.47
C ASP A 43 8.51 -0.91 9.98
N SER A 44 9.79 -1.25 10.04
CA SER A 44 10.32 -2.55 9.61
C SER A 44 11.17 -3.17 10.72
N ASN A 45 11.01 -4.48 10.93
CA ASN A 45 11.89 -5.24 11.82
C ASN A 45 13.30 -5.47 11.23
N ILE A 46 13.53 -5.10 9.97
CA ILE A 46 14.83 -5.21 9.30
C ILE A 46 15.69 -4.02 9.69
N ARG A 47 16.79 -4.29 10.41
CA ARG A 47 17.77 -3.27 10.77
C ARG A 47 18.74 -3.03 9.62
N SER A 48 19.08 -1.76 9.38
CA SER A 48 20.15 -1.35 8.46
C SER A 48 19.95 -1.67 6.97
N CYS A 49 18.71 -1.53 6.46
CA CYS A 49 18.44 -1.58 5.02
C CYS A 49 18.00 -0.20 4.50
N ASP A 50 18.89 0.47 3.74
CA ASP A 50 18.63 1.81 3.23
C ASP A 50 17.52 1.82 2.16
N ILE A 51 17.40 0.74 1.37
CA ILE A 51 16.35 0.58 0.36
C ILE A 51 14.96 0.60 1.01
N ILE A 52 14.77 -0.17 2.08
CA ILE A 52 13.49 -0.22 2.81
C ILE A 52 13.24 1.12 3.49
N ALA A 53 14.24 1.72 4.14
CA ALA A 53 14.11 3.03 4.77
C ALA A 53 13.68 4.12 3.76
N LYS A 54 14.31 4.17 2.59
CA LYS A 54 13.97 5.11 1.51
C LYS A 54 12.59 4.84 0.92
N ALA A 55 12.20 3.56 0.79
CA ALA A 55 10.87 3.20 0.33
C ALA A 55 9.79 3.67 1.30
N ILE A 56 9.98 3.45 2.61
CA ILE A 56 9.08 3.93 3.66
C ILE A 56 8.92 5.45 3.56
N GLN A 57 10.03 6.19 3.52
CA GLN A 57 10.03 7.65 3.40
C GLN A 57 9.27 8.13 2.15
N ARG A 58 9.36 7.39 1.04
CA ARG A 58 8.69 7.73 -0.23
C ARG A 58 7.19 7.49 -0.19
N TYR A 59 6.73 6.39 0.40
CA TYR A 59 5.32 5.98 0.35
C TYR A 59 4.47 6.52 1.49
N GLU A 60 5.06 6.84 2.63
CA GLU A 60 4.35 7.43 3.77
C GLU A 60 3.48 8.66 3.40
N PRO A 61 3.98 9.67 2.67
CA PRO A 61 3.14 10.81 2.26
C PRO A 61 2.10 10.48 1.17
N ILE A 62 2.24 9.35 0.46
CA ILE A 62 1.28 8.90 -0.56
C ILE A 62 0.04 8.31 0.13
N PHE A 63 0.25 7.53 1.20
CA PHE A 63 -0.85 7.00 2.01
C PHE A 63 -1.50 8.08 2.90
N PHE A 64 -0.73 9.07 3.36
CA PHE A 64 -1.21 10.14 4.25
C PHE A 64 -0.86 11.52 3.70
N PRO A 65 -1.55 12.00 2.65
CA PRO A 65 -1.34 13.35 2.16
C PRO A 65 -1.65 14.36 3.29
N PRO A 66 -0.85 15.43 3.43
CA PRO A 66 -0.90 16.34 4.59
C PRO A 66 -2.26 17.01 4.82
N LYS A 67 -3.15 17.02 3.83
CA LYS A 67 -4.52 17.53 3.96
C LYS A 67 -5.47 16.61 4.75
N LEU A 68 -5.22 15.30 4.81
CA LEU A 68 -6.08 14.33 5.50
C LEU A 68 -5.75 14.19 7.00
N ALA A 69 -4.54 14.60 7.40
CA ALA A 69 -4.11 14.52 8.79
C ALA A 69 -4.97 15.40 9.72
N MET A 70 -5.35 16.60 9.29
CA MET A 70 -6.06 17.58 10.12
C MET A 70 -7.50 17.24 10.54
N ILE A 71 -8.08 16.09 10.14
CA ILE A 71 -9.53 15.87 10.22
C ILE A 71 -9.96 14.82 11.27
N TYR A 72 -9.12 13.87 11.71
CA TYR A 72 -9.61 12.71 12.50
C TYR A 72 -8.88 12.47 13.84
N HIS A 73 -9.46 12.99 14.93
CA HIS A 73 -9.11 12.69 16.33
C HIS A 73 -10.08 11.65 16.94
N ARG A 74 -9.79 10.32 16.93
CA ARG A 74 -10.30 9.26 17.88
C ARG A 74 -9.75 7.82 17.57
N PRO A 75 -9.64 6.91 18.58
CA PRO A 75 -8.57 5.87 18.74
C PRO A 75 -8.88 4.48 18.12
N VAL A 76 -8.02 3.43 18.20
CA VAL A 76 -6.69 3.09 17.62
C VAL A 76 -6.77 1.59 17.26
N VAL A 77 -6.23 1.15 16.11
CA VAL A 77 -5.80 -0.24 15.89
C VAL A 77 -4.41 -0.24 15.24
N ILE A 78 -3.46 -0.97 15.83
CA ILE A 78 -2.07 -1.11 15.34
C ILE A 78 -2.03 -2.29 14.36
N ILE A 79 -1.60 -2.06 13.12
CA ILE A 79 -1.32 -3.15 12.17
C ILE A 79 0.18 -3.43 12.20
N SER A 80 0.57 -4.54 12.81
CA SER A 80 1.94 -5.07 12.77
C SER A 80 2.02 -6.18 11.73
N TYR A 81 3.00 -6.12 10.82
CA TYR A 81 3.33 -7.24 9.95
C TYR A 81 4.57 -7.97 10.49
N LYS A 82 4.51 -9.30 10.48
CA LYS A 82 5.60 -10.19 10.88
C LYS A 82 6.16 -10.80 9.60
N VAL A 83 7.44 -10.52 9.31
CA VAL A 83 8.19 -11.21 8.25
C VAL A 83 8.61 -12.57 8.76
#